data_AF-A0A931SWM1-F1
#
_entry.id   AF-A0A931SWM1-F1
#
_cell.length_a   1.000
_cell.length_b   1.000
_cell.length_c   1.000
_cell.angle_alpha   90.00
_cell.angle_beta   90.00
_cell.angle_gamma   90.00
#
_symmetry.space_group_name_H-M   'P 1'
#
loop_
_entity.id
_entity.type
_entity.pdbx_description
1 polymer ?
#
loop_
_entity_poly.entity_id
_entity_poly.type
_entity_poly.pdbx_seq_one_letter_code
_entity_poly.pdbx_strand_id
1 'polypeptide(L)'
;MRHTRSHTGNRRSHHRLQTAAVAHCARCRAVKVAHTVCTNCGAYNGRELIDVMKKLTKKERKAKAKELAEQEEKERGNRPLDAAALSKKS
;
A
#
# COMPACT_ATOMS: atom_id res chain seq x y z
N MET A 1 -35.91 -26.96 -28.83
CA MET A 1 -34.71 -27.76 -29.18
C MET A 1 -33.58 -27.43 -28.21
N ARG A 2 -32.89 -28.43 -27.65
CA ARG A 2 -31.80 -28.20 -26.69
C ARG A 2 -30.50 -27.98 -27.47
N HIS A 3 -29.75 -26.92 -27.18
CA HIS A 3 -28.45 -26.71 -27.81
C HIS A 3 -27.47 -27.84 -27.46
N THR A 4 -26.72 -28.30 -28.46
CA THR A 4 -25.67 -29.29 -28.25
C THR A 4 -24.54 -28.72 -27.40
N ARG A 5 -23.80 -29.59 -26.70
CA ARG A 5 -22.64 -29.18 -25.91
C ARG A 5 -21.58 -28.50 -26.78
N SER A 6 -21.36 -29.01 -28.00
CA SER A 6 -20.45 -28.42 -28.99
C SER A 6 -20.83 -26.97 -29.35
N HIS A 7 -22.10 -26.71 -29.67
CA HIS A 7 -22.57 -25.36 -29.98
C HIS A 7 -22.40 -24.39 -28.80
N THR A 8 -22.65 -24.87 -27.58
CA THR A 8 -22.46 -24.07 -26.36
C THR A 8 -20.97 -23.80 -26.08
N GLY A 9 -20.10 -24.79 -26.32
CA GLY A 9 -18.65 -24.65 -26.19
C GLY A 9 -18.06 -23.65 -27.18
N ASN A 10 -18.44 -23.74 -28.46
CA ASN A 10 -18.01 -22.81 -29.51
C ASN A 10 -18.42 -21.37 -29.22
N ARG A 11 -19.61 -21.15 -28.64
CA ARG A 11 -20.01 -19.80 -28.23
C ARG A 11 -19.14 -19.27 -27.09
N ARG A 12 -18.81 -20.11 -26.11
CA ARG A 12 -18.04 -19.73 -24.91
C ARG A 12 -16.53 -19.63 -25.17
N SER A 13 -16.01 -20.18 -26.27
CA SER A 13 -14.57 -20.14 -26.60
C SER A 13 -14.04 -18.70 -26.74
N HIS A 14 -14.91 -17.76 -27.13
CA HIS A 14 -14.56 -16.34 -27.26
C HIS A 14 -14.64 -15.58 -25.92
N HIS A 15 -15.23 -16.15 -24.87
CA HIS A 15 -15.42 -15.50 -23.57
C HIS A 15 -14.18 -15.62 -22.67
N ARG A 16 -13.01 -15.25 -23.18
CA ARG A 16 -11.77 -15.23 -22.40
C ARG A 16 -11.64 -13.94 -21.61
N LEU A 17 -11.13 -14.02 -20.38
CA LEU A 17 -10.76 -12.85 -19.60
C LEU A 17 -9.46 -12.25 -20.13
N GLN A 18 -9.36 -10.92 -20.13
CA GLN A 18 -8.14 -10.20 -20.47
C GLN A 18 -7.50 -9.63 -19.20
N THR A 19 -6.18 -9.59 -19.16
CA THR A 19 -5.43 -8.98 -18.06
C THR A 19 -5.47 -7.46 -18.17
N ALA A 20 -5.50 -6.78 -17.03
CA ALA A 20 -5.46 -5.33 -16.98
C ALA A 20 -4.01 -4.82 -17.18
N ALA A 21 -3.86 -3.70 -17.87
CA ALA A 21 -2.58 -3.02 -18.02
C ALA A 21 -2.18 -2.33 -16.71
N VAL A 22 -1.10 -2.81 -16.09
CA VAL A 22 -0.53 -2.28 -14.86
C VAL A 22 0.86 -1.70 -15.10
N ALA A 23 1.19 -0.64 -14.35
CA ALA A 23 2.47 0.05 -14.41
C ALA A 23 2.94 0.45 -13.01
N HIS A 24 4.24 0.67 -12.84
CA HIS A 24 4.79 1.14 -11.57
C HIS A 24 4.58 2.66 -11.41
N CYS A 25 4.21 3.08 -10.20
CA CYS A 25 4.14 4.49 -9.84
C CYS A 25 5.56 5.09 -9.69
N ALA A 26 5.83 6.22 -10.35
CA ALA A 26 7.14 6.89 -10.26
C ALA A 26 7.53 7.35 -8.85
N ARG A 27 6.57 7.61 -7.96
CA ARG A 27 6.83 8.14 -6.61
C ARG A 27 6.98 7.09 -5.53
N CYS A 28 6.04 6.14 -5.45
CA CYS A 28 6.02 5.13 -4.39
C CYS A 28 6.36 3.72 -4.89
N ARG A 29 6.62 3.53 -6.20
CA ARG A 29 6.93 2.26 -6.86
C ARG A 29 5.85 1.16 -6.75
N ALA A 30 4.73 1.46 -6.09
CA ALA A 30 3.57 0.59 -6.06
C ALA A 30 2.99 0.36 -7.46
N VAL A 31 2.42 -0.82 -7.68
CA VAL A 31 1.72 -1.18 -8.90
C VAL A 31 0.43 -0.37 -8.97
N LYS A 32 0.17 0.26 -10.12
CA LYS A 32 -1.05 1.04 -10.39
C LYS A 32 -1.59 0.74 -11.78
N VAL A 33 -2.86 1.06 -12.02
CA VAL A 33 -3.46 0.98 -13.35
C VAL A 33 -2.93 2.12 -14.23
N ALA A 34 -2.67 1.84 -15.50
CA ALA A 34 -2.25 2.85 -16.46
C ALA A 34 -3.26 4.02 -16.53
N HIS A 35 -2.77 5.25 -16.76
CA HIS A 35 -3.57 6.48 -16.84
C HIS A 35 -4.43 6.86 -15.62
N THR A 36 -4.27 6.17 -14.48
CA THR A 36 -4.99 6.51 -13.23
C THR A 36 -4.08 7.14 -12.19
N VAL A 37 -4.70 7.86 -11.25
CA VAL A 37 -4.06 8.38 -10.03
C VAL A 37 -3.64 7.20 -9.16
N CYS A 38 -2.44 7.25 -8.59
CA CYS A 38 -2.00 6.21 -7.66
C CYS A 38 -2.84 6.25 -6.38
N THR A 39 -3.45 5.12 -6.00
CA THR A 39 -4.25 4.99 -4.78
C THR A 39 -3.43 5.12 -3.50
N ASN A 40 -2.14 4.78 -3.55
CA ASN A 40 -1.26 4.83 -2.40
C ASN A 40 -0.77 6.26 -2.09
N CYS A 41 -0.26 6.98 -3.09
CA CYS A 41 0.34 8.30 -2.88
C CYS A 41 -0.47 9.48 -3.44
N GLY A 42 -1.63 9.23 -4.08
CA GLY A 42 -2.50 10.29 -4.59
C GLY A 42 -1.91 11.10 -5.75
N ALA A 43 -0.81 10.65 -6.34
CA ALA A 43 -0.07 11.38 -7.36
C ALA A 43 -0.35 10.88 -8.78
N TYR A 44 -0.37 11.82 -9.72
CA TYR A 44 -0.49 11.60 -11.17
C TYR A 44 0.42 12.58 -11.92
N ASN A 45 1.19 12.08 -12.89
CA ASN A 45 2.14 12.86 -13.70
C ASN A 45 3.06 13.78 -12.87
N GLY A 46 3.61 13.26 -11.77
CA GLY A 46 4.54 13.99 -10.90
C GLY A 46 3.89 15.03 -9.97
N ARG A 47 2.58 15.25 -10.07
CA ARG A 47 1.82 16.18 -9.21
C ARG A 47 1.02 15.43 -8.16
N GLU A 48 0.89 16.02 -6.97
CA GLU A 48 -0.05 15.57 -5.93
C GLU A 48 -1.43 16.11 -6.26
N LEU A 49 -2.37 15.20 -6.55
CA LEU A 49 -3.78 15.58 -6.77
C LEU A 49 -4.62 15.28 -5.54
N ILE A 50 -4.29 14.20 -4.82
CA ILE A 50 -5.01 13.78 -3.62
C ILE A 50 -4.03 13.82 -2.45
N ASP A 51 -4.25 14.77 -1.55
CA ASP A 51 -3.59 14.78 -0.25
C ASP A 51 -4.18 13.68 0.64
N VAL A 52 -3.67 12.45 0.49
CA VAL A 52 -4.14 11.27 1.25
C VAL A 52 -4.04 11.51 2.77
N MET A 53 -3.06 12.31 3.20
CA MET A 53 -2.82 12.63 4.61
C MET A 53 -3.74 13.73 5.17
N LYS A 54 -4.30 14.61 4.33
CA LYS A 54 -5.13 15.72 4.81
C LYS A 54 -6.46 15.27 5.39
N LYS A 55 -6.98 14.11 4.98
CA LYS A 55 -8.30 13.60 5.39
C LYS A 55 -8.32 12.74 6.65
N LEU A 56 -7.17 12.42 7.28
CA LEU A 56 -7.19 11.82 8.62
C LEU A 56 -7.85 12.79 9.60
N THR A 57 -8.89 12.34 10.29
CA THR A 57 -9.57 13.13 11.30
C THR A 57 -8.57 13.51 12.41
N LYS A 58 -8.79 14.65 13.06
CA LYS A 58 -7.93 15.11 14.18
C LYS A 58 -7.80 14.04 15.27
N LYS A 59 -8.84 13.21 15.46
CA LYS A 59 -8.88 12.08 16.40
C LYS A 59 -7.94 10.94 15.97
N GLU A 60 -7.98 10.51 14.72
CA GLU A 60 -7.11 9.43 14.21
C GLU A 60 -5.63 9.82 14.21
N ARG A 61 -5.32 11.10 13.92
CA ARG A 61 -3.94 11.62 14.03
C ARG A 61 -3.43 11.56 15.47
N LYS A 62 -4.28 11.92 16.44
CA LYS A 62 -3.93 11.87 17.87
C LYS A 62 -3.75 10.42 18.36
N ALA A 63 -4.58 9.50 17.90
CA ALA A 63 -4.47 8.07 18.21
C ALA A 63 -3.15 7.49 17.65
N LYS A 64 -2.85 7.70 16.37
CA LYS A 64 -1.59 7.26 15.75
C LYS A 64 -0.35 7.85 16.41
N ALA A 65 -0.39 9.13 16.78
CA ALA A 65 0.72 9.76 17.49
C ALA A 65 0.97 9.13 18.87
N LYS A 66 -0.10 8.76 19.59
CA LYS A 66 0.00 8.07 20.88
C LYS A 66 0.56 6.66 20.71
N GLU A 67 0.07 5.89 19.73
CA GLU A 67 0.55 4.55 19.43
C GLU A 67 2.04 4.53 19.06
N LEU A 68 2.49 5.47 18.22
CA LEU A 68 3.90 5.61 17.84
C LEU A 68 4.78 5.97 19.05
N ALA A 69 4.32 6.89 19.92
CA ALA A 69 5.05 7.24 21.13
C ALA A 69 5.20 6.06 22.11
N GLU A 70 4.13 5.26 22.27
CA GLU A 70 4.17 4.03 23.09
C GLU A 70 5.09 2.97 22.49
N GLN A 71 5.15 2.85 21.16
CA GLN A 71 6.07 1.93 20.47
C GLN A 71 7.53 2.34 20.69
N GLU A 72 7.85 3.62 20.52
CA GLU A 72 9.19 4.14 20.79
C GLU A 72 9.61 3.99 22.26
N GLU A 73 8.67 4.15 23.19
CA GLU A 73 8.94 3.98 24.63
C GLU A 73 9.17 2.50 24.98
N LYS A 74 8.38 1.59 24.40
CA LYS A 74 8.60 0.14 24.50
C LYS A 74 9.93 -0.28 23.89
N GLU A 75 10.31 0.28 22.75
CA GLU A 75 11.62 0.04 22.12
C GLU A 75 12.79 0.59 22.94
N ARG A 76 12.60 1.73 23.62
CA ARG A 76 13.59 2.27 24.57
C ARG A 76 13.72 1.38 25.81
N GLY A 77 12.61 0.88 26.35
CA GLY A 77 12.60 -0.02 27.50
C GLY A 77 13.15 -1.41 27.19
N ASN A 78 12.96 -1.90 25.97
CA ASN A 78 13.45 -3.21 25.52
C ASN A 78 14.88 -3.17 24.95
N ARG A 79 15.53 -2.00 24.95
CA ARG A 79 16.92 -1.86 24.47
C ARG A 79 17.86 -2.42 25.54
N PRO A 80 18.57 -3.52 25.28
CA PRO A 80 19.42 -4.15 26.30
C PRO A 80 20.56 -3.21 26.70
N LEU A 81 20.75 -3.02 28.01
CA LEU A 81 21.89 -2.29 28.57
C LEU A 81 23.14 -3.15 28.40
N ASP A 82 23.82 -3.00 27.26
CA ASP A 82 25.02 -3.76 26.94
C ASP A 82 26.25 -3.17 27.68
N ALA A 83 26.99 -4.01 28.40
CA ALA A 83 28.13 -3.62 29.22
C ALA A 83 29.24 -2.93 28.39
N ALA A 84 29.33 -3.25 27.10
CA ALA A 84 30.27 -2.63 26.15
C ALA A 84 30.00 -1.14 25.89
N ALA A 85 28.76 -0.66 26.04
CA ALA A 85 28.39 0.74 25.81
C ALA A 85 28.73 1.65 27.02
N LEU A 86 28.78 1.09 28.23
CA LEU A 86 29.13 1.79 29.47
C LEU A 86 30.64 1.79 29.76
N SER A 87 31.40 0.86 29.17
CA SER A 87 32.86 0.69 29.40
C SER A 87 33.78 1.62 28.59
N LYS A 88 33.26 2.47 27.70
CA LYS A 88 34.09 3.42 26.91
C LYS A 88 34.36 4.76 27.62
N LYS A 89 34.21 4.82 28.94
CA LYS A 89 34.67 5.93 29.79
C LYS A 89 35.85 5.47 30.65
N SER A 90 37.00 5.36 30.03
CA SER A 90 38.33 5.36 30.65
C SER A 90 39.33 5.76 29.58
#